data_AF-A0A166BRM8-F1
#
_entry.id   AF-A0A166BRM8-F1
#
_cell.length_a   1.000
_cell.length_b   1.000
_cell.length_c   1.000
_cell.angle_alpha   90.00
_cell.angle_beta   90.00
_cell.angle_gamma   90.00
#
_symmetry.space_group_name_H-M   'P 1'
#
loop_
_entity.id
_entity.type
_entity.pdbx_description
1 polymer ?
#
loop_
_entity_poly.entity_id
_entity_poly.type
_entity_poly.pdbx_seq_one_letter_code
_entity_poly.pdbx_strand_id
1 'polypeptide(L)' 'MVVLFMVLKDDTINQTMLVPMDLSNLIPEGHPCYFIKNVVDQIDCSEANKEFRDKPGEPAYPREILLRIGLDECF' A
#
# COMPACT_ATOMS: atom_id res chain seq x y z
N MET A 1 6.00 2.02 -11.98
CA MET A 1 4.74 1.44 -11.47
C MET A 1 4.84 1.04 -10.00
N VAL A 2 5.97 0.47 -9.55
CA VAL A 2 6.24 0.16 -8.12
C VAL A 2 6.01 1.33 -7.14
N VAL A 3 6.30 2.56 -7.57
CA VAL A 3 6.11 3.77 -6.74
C VAL A 3 4.62 4.04 -6.45
N LEU A 4 3.71 3.76 -7.38
CA LEU A 4 2.28 4.14 -7.25
C LEU A 4 1.53 3.31 -6.19
N PHE A 5 1.95 2.05 -5.96
CA PHE A 5 1.32 1.17 -4.98
C PHE A 5 1.75 1.41 -3.54
N MET A 6 3.03 1.76 -3.33
CA MET A 6 3.51 2.25 -2.02
C MET A 6 2.86 3.60 -1.63
N VAL A 7 2.38 4.34 -2.63
CA VAL A 7 1.88 5.72 -2.57
C VAL A 7 0.44 5.81 -2.03
N LEU A 8 -0.37 4.75 -2.08
CA LEU A 8 -1.74 4.74 -1.50
C LEU A 8 -1.73 4.42 0.02
N LYS A 9 -0.93 5.14 0.79
CA LYS A 9 -0.89 5.05 2.24
C LYS A 9 -1.01 6.46 2.80
N ASP A 10 -1.98 6.68 3.70
CA ASP A 10 -2.18 8.00 4.31
C ASP A 10 -0.91 8.46 5.04
N ASP A 11 -0.46 9.67 4.72
CA ASP A 11 0.74 10.23 5.32
C ASP A 11 0.43 10.75 6.72
N THR A 12 0.79 9.98 7.74
CA THR A 12 0.63 10.35 9.16
C THR A 12 1.76 11.22 9.69
N ILE A 13 2.82 11.40 8.89
CA ILE A 13 3.99 12.20 9.24
C ILE A 13 3.79 13.51 8.48
N ASN A 14 3.65 14.65 9.17
CA ASN A 14 3.46 15.98 8.57
C ASN A 14 4.68 16.45 7.74
N GLN A 15 5.15 15.67 6.77
CA GLN A 15 6.17 16.06 5.81
C GLN A 15 5.50 16.72 4.62
N THR A 16 6.01 17.89 4.22
CA THR A 16 5.58 18.53 2.98
C THR A 16 6.10 17.70 1.81
N MET A 17 5.22 16.92 1.18
CA MET A 17 5.56 16.16 -0.03
C MET A 17 5.63 17.07 -1.27
N LEU A 18 6.54 16.75 -2.18
CA LEU A 18 6.68 17.39 -3.51
C LEU A 18 5.52 17.06 -4.46
N VAL A 19 4.70 16.09 -4.09
CA VAL A 19 3.47 15.64 -4.77
C VAL A 19 2.26 15.95 -3.88
N PRO A 20 1.04 16.08 -4.45
CA PRO A 20 -0.18 16.38 -3.71
C PRO A 20 -0.31 15.54 -2.43
N MET A 21 -0.72 16.17 -1.32
CA MET A 21 -0.92 15.49 -0.03
C MET A 21 -1.89 14.31 -0.14
N ASP A 22 -2.84 14.38 -1.07
CA ASP A 22 -3.71 13.28 -1.41
C ASP A 22 -3.44 12.82 -2.83
N LEU A 23 -2.81 11.65 -2.93
CA LEU A 23 -2.38 11.01 -4.15
C LEU A 23 -3.56 10.46 -4.97
N SER A 24 -4.75 10.37 -4.38
CA SER A 24 -5.98 10.09 -5.14
C SER A 24 -6.26 11.16 -6.20
N ASN A 25 -5.80 12.40 -6.00
CA ASN A 25 -5.93 13.47 -6.98
C ASN A 25 -5.04 13.29 -8.22
N LEU A 26 -4.06 12.40 -8.17
CA LEU A 26 -3.19 12.08 -9.30
C LEU A 26 -3.69 10.88 -10.11
N ILE A 27 -4.60 10.09 -9.54
CA ILE A 27 -5.05 8.84 -10.13
C ILE A 27 -6.41 9.09 -10.81
N PRO A 28 -6.59 8.73 -12.08
CA PRO A 28 -7.86 8.88 -12.75
C PRO A 28 -8.99 8.13 -12.05
N GLU A 29 -10.18 8.71 -12.02
CA GLU A 29 -11.38 8.00 -11.58
C GLU A 29 -11.55 6.69 -12.37
N GLY A 30 -11.91 5.60 -11.67
CA GLY A 30 -12.10 4.29 -12.28
C GLY A 30 -10.81 3.48 -12.50
N HIS A 31 -9.65 3.97 -12.06
CA HIS A 31 -8.40 3.20 -12.17
C HIS A 31 -8.46 1.88 -11.36
N PRO A 32 -7.99 0.74 -11.90
CA PRO A 32 -8.04 -0.57 -11.23
C PRO A 32 -7.36 -0.61 -9.85
N CYS A 33 -6.40 0.26 -9.58
CA CYS A 33 -5.74 0.34 -8.27
C CYS A 33 -6.71 0.60 -7.12
N TYR A 34 -7.85 1.28 -7.34
CA TYR A 34 -8.87 1.46 -6.31
C TYR A 34 -9.58 0.14 -5.98
N PHE A 35 -9.83 -0.69 -6.99
CA PHE A 35 -10.36 -2.03 -6.79
C PHE A 35 -9.36 -2.87 -5.97
N ILE A 36 -8.09 -2.89 -6.37
CA ILE A 36 -7.03 -3.61 -5.65
C ILE A 36 -6.92 -3.12 -4.20
N LYS A 37 -6.92 -1.81 -3.97
CA LYS A 37 -6.93 -1.22 -2.63
C LYS A 37 -8.12 -1.71 -1.81
N ASN A 38 -9.33 -1.64 -2.36
CA ASN A 38 -10.55 -2.05 -1.66
C ASN A 38 -10.59 -3.55 -1.34
N VAL A 39 -10.02 -4.39 -2.20
CA VAL A 39 -9.89 -5.83 -1.94
C VAL A 39 -8.88 -6.07 -0.81
N VAL A 40 -7.70 -5.45 -0.88
CA VAL A 40 -6.66 -5.63 0.14
C VAL A 40 -7.07 -5.07 1.49
N ASP A 41 -7.76 -3.93 1.53
CA ASP A 41 -8.23 -3.31 2.78
C ASP A 41 -9.27 -4.18 3.52
N GLN A 42 -9.88 -5.19 2.85
CA GLN A 42 -10.77 -6.18 3.47
C GLN A 42 -10.04 -7.43 4.00
N ILE A 43 -8.75 -7.58 3.72
CA ILE A 43 -7.95 -8.75 4.13
C ILE A 43 -7.20 -8.42 5.42
N ASP A 44 -7.53 -9.12 6.50
CA ASP A 44 -6.80 -8.98 7.75
C ASP A 44 -5.42 -9.66 7.65
N CYS A 45 -4.38 -8.84 7.61
CA CYS A 45 -2.98 -9.27 7.58
C CYS A 45 -2.31 -9.20 8.95
N SER A 46 -3.04 -8.89 10.03
CA SER A 46 -2.47 -8.61 11.35
C SER A 46 -1.64 -9.77 11.90
N GLU A 47 -2.14 -11.00 11.82
CA GLU A 47 -1.42 -12.20 12.27
C GLU A 47 -0.13 -12.44 11.47
N ALA A 48 -0.20 -12.31 10.14
CA ALA A 48 0.96 -12.50 9.28
C ALA A 48 2.02 -11.41 9.48
N ASN A 49 1.60 -10.18 9.79
CA ASN A 49 2.50 -9.07 10.08
C ASN A 49 3.17 -9.20 11.46
N LYS A 50 2.51 -9.80 12.46
CA LYS A 50 3.10 -10.03 13.80
C LYS A 50 4.37 -10.86 13.76
N GLU A 51 4.46 -11.81 12.83
CA GLU A 51 5.63 -12.69 12.70
C GLU A 51 6.95 -11.94 12.45
N PHE A 52 6.89 -10.73 11.89
CA PHE A 52 8.06 -9.95 11.45
C PHE A 52 8.31 -8.70 12.28
N ARG A 53 7.44 -8.37 13.24
CA ARG A 53 7.44 -7.06 13.93
C ARG A 53 8.69 -6.79 14.77
N ASP A 54 9.31 -7.84 15.34
CA ASP A 54 10.39 -7.73 16.32
C ASP A 54 11.64 -8.56 15.95
N LYS A 55 11.76 -8.97 14.69
CA LYS A 55 12.91 -9.75 14.21
C LYS A 55 14.04 -8.80 13.73
N PRO A 56 15.27 -8.94 14.22
CA PRO A 56 16.40 -8.16 13.74
C PRO A 56 16.81 -8.59 12.32
N GLY A 57 17.02 -7.62 11.42
CA GLY A 57 17.28 -7.84 10.00
C GLY A 57 16.03 -7.61 9.16
N GLU A 58 15.83 -6.35 8.75
CA GLU A 58 14.74 -5.73 7.97
C GLU A 58 13.31 -6.27 8.16
N PRO A 59 12.32 -5.40 8.48
CA PRO A 59 10.93 -5.82 8.44
C PRO A 59 10.59 -6.21 6.99
N ALA A 60 10.09 -7.44 6.78
CA ALA A 60 9.42 -7.76 5.53
C ALA A 60 8.32 -6.71 5.32
N TYR A 61 8.16 -6.21 4.08
CA TYR A 61 7.07 -5.30 3.75
C TYR A 61 5.76 -5.82 4.35
N PRO A 62 4.93 -4.94 4.95
CA PRO A 62 3.59 -5.32 5.41
C PRO A 62 2.88 -6.12 4.31
N ARG A 63 2.22 -7.22 4.70
CA ARG A 63 1.61 -8.14 3.73
C ARG A 63 0.59 -7.44 2.82
N GLU A 64 -0.04 -6.38 3.30
CA GLU A 64 -0.94 -5.52 2.54
C GLU A 64 -0.24 -4.93 1.30
N ILE A 65 1.02 -4.50 1.43
CA ILE A 65 1.79 -3.94 0.30
C ILE A 65 2.13 -5.05 -0.70
N LEU A 66 2.53 -6.22 -0.21
CA LEU A 66 2.85 -7.37 -1.06
C LEU A 66 1.62 -7.88 -1.82
N LEU A 67 0.46 -7.91 -1.16
CA LEU A 67 -0.81 -8.29 -1.77
C LEU A 67 -1.23 -7.28 -2.85
N ARG A 68 -1.04 -5.98 -2.61
CA ARG A 68 -1.32 -4.95 -3.61
C ARG A 68 -0.47 -5.15 -4.87
N ILE A 69 0.82 -5.44 -4.72
CA ILE A 69 1.73 -5.71 -5.84
C ILE A 69 1.34 -7.02 -6.56
N GLY A 70 1.11 -8.10 -5.81
CA GLY A 70 0.77 -9.39 -6.40
C GLY A 70 -0.56 -9.38 -7.16
N LEU A 71 -1.55 -8.61 -6.68
CA LEU A 71 -2.82 -8.43 -7.36
C LEU A 71 -2.70 -7.50 -8.57
N ASP A 72 -1.89 -6.46 -8.52
CA ASP A 72 -1.62 -5.60 -9.69
C ASP A 72 -1.07 -6.39 -10.87
N GLU A 73 -0.13 -7.32 -10.64
CA GLU A 73 0.40 -8.21 -11.69
C GLU A 73 -0.66 -9.16 -12.28
N CYS A 74 -1.84 -9.27 -11.66
CA CYS A 74 -2.95 -10.12 -12.12
C CYS A 74 -4.03 -9.35 -12.92
N PHE A 75 -3.96 -8.02 -13.00
CA PHE A 75 -4.92 -7.15 -13.69
C PHE A 75 -4.26 -6.39 -14.85
#